data_AF-A0A226WPU3-F1
#
_entry.id   AF-A0A226WPU3-F1
#
_cell.length_a   1.000
_cell.length_b   1.000
_cell.length_c   1.000
_cell.angle_alpha   90.00
_cell.angle_beta   90.00
_cell.angle_gamma   90.00
#
_symmetry.space_group_name_H-M   'P 1'
#
loop_
_entity.id
_entity.type
_entity.pdbx_description
1 polymer ?
#
loop_
_entity_poly.entity_id
_entity_poly.type
_entity_poly.pdbx_seq_one_letter_code
_entity_poly.pdbx_strand_id
1 'polypeptide(L)'
;MRPAEAAYPYQDGHGPLWLCVPCEAWIGIFARSTRNLPLGRLANAELREWKAKLHAALEPMAEAKARRDGVSIFEARSKGYKWLAGELKIEPKACNINLLDLEQCRAAVGVIEQFEQNRRAASPSE
;
A
#
# COMPACT_ATOMS: atom_id res chain seq x y z
N MET A 1 -22.75 -5.13 8.22
CA MET A 1 -21.32 -5.07 8.60
C MET A 1 -21.24 -5.38 10.09
N ARG A 2 -20.82 -6.59 10.46
CA ARG A 2 -20.68 -7.03 11.86
C ARG A 2 -19.18 -7.17 12.17
N PRO A 3 -18.72 -6.90 13.40
CA PRO A 3 -17.42 -7.40 13.83
C PRO A 3 -17.42 -8.93 13.64
N ALA A 4 -16.34 -9.47 13.09
CA ALA A 4 -16.28 -10.89 12.76
C ALA A 4 -16.40 -11.74 14.04
N GLU A 5 -17.53 -12.43 14.21
CA GLU A 5 -17.62 -13.57 15.12
C GLU A 5 -16.92 -14.77 14.47
N ALA A 6 -16.36 -15.61 15.34
CA ALA A 6 -15.37 -16.65 15.04
C ALA A 6 -15.74 -17.58 13.87
N ALA A 7 -14.68 -18.05 13.19
CA ALA A 7 -14.61 -19.03 12.10
C ALA A 7 -14.57 -18.45 10.67
N TYR A 8 -13.45 -17.82 10.32
CA TYR A 8 -12.95 -17.76 8.92
C TYR A 8 -11.43 -18.01 8.95
N PRO A 9 -10.86 -18.81 8.02
CA PRO A 9 -9.62 -19.57 8.21
C PRO A 9 -8.30 -18.78 8.27
N TYR A 10 -8.32 -17.45 8.45
CA TYR A 10 -7.11 -16.61 8.45
C TYR A 10 -6.88 -15.82 9.75
N GLN A 11 -7.49 -16.24 10.87
CA GLN A 11 -7.28 -15.63 12.19
C GLN A 11 -6.01 -16.14 12.91
N ASP A 12 -4.86 -16.18 12.24
CA ASP A 12 -3.58 -16.38 12.95
C ASP A 12 -2.87 -15.04 13.07
N GLY A 13 -2.95 -14.44 14.27
CA GLY A 13 -2.08 -13.34 14.72
C GLY A 13 -2.44 -11.92 14.26
N HIS A 14 -3.40 -11.73 13.35
CA HIS A 14 -3.90 -10.41 12.99
C HIS A 14 -4.99 -9.98 13.98
N GLY A 15 -4.80 -8.84 14.65
CA GLY A 15 -5.77 -8.25 15.58
C GLY A 15 -7.15 -7.97 14.94
N PRO A 16 -8.09 -7.30 15.61
CA PRO A 16 -9.47 -7.17 15.13
C PRO A 16 -9.55 -6.63 13.70
N LEU A 17 -10.42 -7.23 12.88
CA LEU A 17 -10.59 -6.94 11.45
C LEU A 17 -12.07 -6.63 11.14
N TRP A 18 -12.30 -5.78 10.13
CA TRP A 18 -13.56 -5.72 9.40
C TRP A 18 -13.54 -6.74 8.26
N LEU A 19 -14.63 -7.50 8.10
CA LEU A 19 -14.76 -8.56 7.12
C LEU A 19 -16.05 -8.40 6.30
N CYS A 20 -15.94 -8.50 4.97
CA CYS A 20 -17.05 -8.82 4.08
C CYS A 20 -16.83 -10.23 3.53
N VAL A 21 -17.55 -11.21 4.09
CA VAL A 21 -17.50 -12.61 3.65
C VAL A 21 -17.87 -12.79 2.17
N PRO A 22 -19.01 -12.27 1.65
CA PRO A 22 -19.37 -12.48 0.24
C PRO A 22 -18.43 -11.74 -0.73
N CYS A 23 -17.68 -10.75 -0.24
CA CYS A 23 -16.70 -10.02 -1.04
C CYS A 23 -15.28 -10.61 -0.92
N GLU A 24 -15.07 -11.57 -0.01
CA GLU A 24 -13.76 -12.07 0.41
C GLU A 24 -12.77 -10.94 0.77
N ALA A 25 -13.29 -9.86 1.38
CA ALA A 25 -12.55 -8.63 1.59
C ALA A 25 -12.42 -8.31 3.08
N TRP A 26 -11.24 -7.85 3.51
CA TRP A 26 -11.02 -7.47 4.91
C TRP A 26 -10.08 -6.28 5.06
N ILE A 27 -10.10 -5.68 6.25
CA ILE A 27 -9.10 -4.68 6.68
C ILE A 27 -8.94 -4.70 8.20
N GLY A 28 -7.72 -4.45 8.67
CA GLY A 28 -7.45 -4.29 10.08
C GLY A 28 -8.09 -3.05 10.69
N ILE A 29 -8.21 -3.11 12.02
CA ILE A 29 -8.65 -2.00 12.86
C ILE A 29 -7.43 -1.39 13.55
N PHE A 30 -7.48 -0.08 13.82
CA PHE A 30 -6.46 0.56 14.65
C PHE A 30 -6.42 -0.09 16.04
N ALA A 31 -5.25 -0.57 16.47
CA ALA A 31 -5.07 -1.42 17.66
C ALA A 31 -5.65 -0.87 18.98
N ARG A 32 -5.81 0.46 19.11
CA ARG A 32 -6.37 1.14 20.30
C ARG A 32 -7.74 1.78 20.04
N SER A 33 -8.41 1.41 18.96
CA SER A 33 -9.70 2.00 18.62
C SER A 33 -10.83 1.40 19.44
N THR A 34 -11.46 2.22 20.29
CA THR A 34 -12.70 1.86 21.00
C THR A 34 -13.92 1.81 20.09
N ARG A 35 -13.83 2.39 18.88
CA ARG A 35 -14.90 2.47 17.88
C ARG A 35 -14.67 1.56 16.67
N ASN A 36 -13.72 0.63 16.76
CA ASN A 36 -13.36 -0.26 15.66
C ASN A 36 -13.07 0.49 14.35
N LEU A 37 -12.32 1.59 14.41
CA LEU A 37 -12.01 2.39 13.21
C LEU A 37 -11.17 1.56 12.23
N PRO A 38 -11.60 1.39 10.96
CA PRO A 38 -10.83 0.66 9.96
C PRO A 38 -9.57 1.43 9.57
N LEU A 39 -8.49 0.70 9.24
CA LEU A 39 -7.24 1.28 8.73
C LEU A 39 -7.39 1.92 7.34
N GLY A 40 -8.47 1.61 6.62
CA GLY A 40 -8.74 2.10 5.28
C GLY A 40 -9.89 1.35 4.60
N ARG A 41 -9.74 1.07 3.31
CA ARG A 41 -10.72 0.34 2.49
C ARG A 41 -10.55 -1.18 2.61
N LEU A 42 -11.68 -1.90 2.67
CA LEU A 42 -11.72 -3.37 2.55
C LEU A 42 -11.00 -3.84 1.29
N ALA A 43 -10.13 -4.84 1.43
CA ALA A 43 -9.37 -5.38 0.30
C ALA A 43 -9.70 -6.86 0.07
N ASN A 44 -10.25 -7.16 -1.11
CA ASN A 44 -10.42 -8.53 -1.61
C ASN A 44 -9.07 -9.13 -2.03
N ALA A 45 -9.06 -10.39 -2.45
CA ALA A 45 -7.83 -11.08 -2.87
C ALA A 45 -7.04 -10.29 -3.92
N GLU A 46 -7.70 -9.85 -4.99
CA GLU A 46 -7.07 -9.09 -6.06
C GLU A 46 -6.46 -7.76 -5.56
N LEU A 47 -7.21 -6.98 -4.78
CA LEU A 47 -6.70 -5.72 -4.25
C LEU A 47 -5.52 -5.95 -3.29
N ARG A 48 -5.51 -7.04 -2.52
CA ARG A 48 -4.37 -7.39 -1.65
C ARG A 48 -3.13 -7.73 -2.47
N GLU A 49 -3.28 -8.48 -3.56
CA GLU A 49 -2.17 -8.78 -4.46
C GLU A 49 -1.58 -7.51 -5.09
N TRP A 50 -2.41 -6.61 -5.58
CA TRP A 50 -1.94 -5.34 -6.16
C TRP A 50 -1.32 -4.40 -5.14
N LYS A 51 -1.83 -4.38 -3.90
CA LYS A 51 -1.18 -3.67 -2.78
C LYS A 51 0.20 -4.26 -2.47
N ALA A 52 0.34 -5.58 -2.46
CA ALA A 52 1.63 -6.25 -2.25
C ALA A 52 2.61 -5.93 -3.39
N LYS A 53 2.16 -5.96 -4.66
CA LYS A 53 2.96 -5.56 -5.82
C LYS A 53 3.42 -4.10 -5.73
N LEU A 54 2.51 -3.18 -5.37
CA LEU A 54 2.85 -1.78 -5.16
C LEU A 54 3.92 -1.61 -4.08
N HIS A 55 3.77 -2.29 -2.94
CA HIS A 55 4.77 -2.25 -1.88
C HIS A 55 6.12 -2.77 -2.38
N ALA A 56 6.14 -3.94 -3.03
CA ALA A 56 7.36 -4.55 -3.55
C ALA A 56 8.06 -3.68 -4.61
N ALA A 57 7.30 -2.96 -5.44
CA ALA A 57 7.85 -2.03 -6.42
C ALA A 57 8.42 -0.76 -5.77
N LEU A 58 7.76 -0.24 -4.73
CA LEU A 58 8.18 0.99 -4.04
C LEU A 58 9.37 0.77 -3.09
N GLU A 59 9.49 -0.42 -2.49
CA GLU A 59 10.49 -0.69 -1.46
C GLU A 59 11.94 -0.44 -1.92
N PRO A 60 12.40 -0.91 -3.11
CA PRO A 60 13.76 -0.63 -3.59
C PRO A 60 14.02 0.89 -3.77
N MET A 61 13.02 1.64 -4.23
CA MET A 61 13.12 3.09 -4.36
C MET A 61 13.25 3.77 -2.99
N ALA A 62 12.47 3.31 -2.00
CA ALA A 62 12.52 3.80 -0.65
C ALA A 62 13.87 3.49 0.02
N GLU A 63 14.40 2.28 -0.15
CA GLU A 63 15.72 1.89 0.36
C GLU A 63 16.86 2.68 -0.27
N ALA A 64 16.83 2.86 -1.61
CA ALA A 64 17.81 3.66 -2.32
C ALA A 64 17.79 5.12 -1.83
N LYS A 65 16.58 5.67 -1.64
CA LYS A 65 16.39 7.04 -1.12
C LYS A 65 16.85 7.16 0.33
N ALA A 66 16.53 6.20 1.20
CA ALA A 66 16.97 6.18 2.58
C ALA A 66 18.51 6.21 2.67
N ARG A 67 19.17 5.38 1.86
CA ARG A 67 20.64 5.32 1.79
C ARG A 67 21.26 6.60 1.25
N ARG A 68 20.71 7.14 0.16
CA ARG A 68 21.23 8.35 -0.52
C ARG A 68 21.06 9.61 0.33
N ASP A 69 19.89 9.77 0.95
CA ASP A 69 19.53 11.00 1.67
C ASP A 69 19.82 10.89 3.19
N GLY A 70 20.27 9.72 3.67
CA GLY A 70 20.53 9.48 5.10
C GLY A 70 19.28 9.53 5.99
N VAL A 71 18.12 9.21 5.44
CA VAL A 71 16.81 9.26 6.14
C VAL A 71 16.30 7.86 6.51
N SER A 72 15.36 7.79 7.45
CA SER A 72 14.73 6.50 7.80
C SER A 72 13.94 5.92 6.62
N ILE A 73 13.81 4.58 6.58
CA ILE A 73 12.99 3.89 5.57
C ILE A 73 11.53 4.35 5.60
N PHE A 74 10.99 4.65 6.79
CA PHE A 74 9.63 5.17 6.96
C PHE A 74 9.44 6.53 6.29
N GLU A 75 10.41 7.43 6.47
CA GLU A 75 10.39 8.75 5.83
C GLU A 75 10.57 8.64 4.32
N ALA A 76 11.50 7.79 3.86
CA ALA A 76 11.73 7.54 2.45
C ALA A 76 10.47 6.98 1.76
N ARG A 77 9.81 5.99 2.38
CA ARG A 77 8.56 5.42 1.88
C ARG A 77 7.43 6.45 1.86
N SER A 78 7.32 7.27 2.90
CA SER A 78 6.34 8.36 2.95
C SER A 78 6.54 9.38 1.83
N LYS A 79 7.80 9.73 1.53
CA LYS A 79 8.16 10.58 0.39
C LYS A 79 7.82 9.89 -0.95
N GLY A 80 8.01 8.57 -1.04
CA GLY A 80 7.60 7.77 -2.20
C GLY A 80 6.09 7.83 -2.47
N TYR A 81 5.26 7.62 -1.44
CA TYR A 81 3.81 7.76 -1.56
C TYR A 81 3.39 9.20 -1.91
N LYS A 82 4.09 10.22 -1.37
CA LYS A 82 3.82 11.62 -1.73
C LYS A 82 4.11 11.89 -3.21
N TRP A 83 5.19 11.32 -3.75
CA TRP A 83 5.51 11.42 -5.17
C TRP A 83 4.45 10.71 -6.03
N LEU A 84 4.10 9.47 -5.69
CA LEU A 84 3.03 8.72 -6.35
C LEU A 84 1.70 9.49 -6.39
N ALA A 85 1.34 10.19 -5.31
CA ALA A 85 0.14 11.01 -5.28
C ALA A 85 0.13 12.09 -6.37
N GLY A 86 1.29 12.71 -6.62
CA GLY A 86 1.47 13.71 -7.67
C GLY A 86 1.31 13.11 -9.06
N GLU A 87 1.92 11.96 -9.32
CA GLU A 87 1.84 11.25 -10.60
C GLU A 87 0.41 10.77 -10.89
N LEU A 88 -0.30 10.27 -9.86
CA LEU A 88 -1.68 9.81 -9.95
C LEU A 88 -2.71 10.95 -9.90
N LYS A 89 -2.29 12.19 -9.65
CA LYS A 89 -3.15 13.37 -9.48
C LYS A 89 -4.24 13.18 -8.43
N ILE A 90 -3.89 12.53 -7.32
CA ILE A 90 -4.77 12.31 -6.16
C ILE A 90 -4.29 13.10 -4.94
N GLU A 91 -5.15 13.27 -3.94
CA GLU A 91 -4.75 13.94 -2.71
C GLU A 91 -3.62 13.17 -2.00
N PRO A 92 -2.52 13.83 -1.56
CA PRO A 92 -1.41 13.15 -0.89
C PRO A 92 -1.80 12.39 0.37
N LYS A 93 -2.83 12.87 1.08
CA LYS A 93 -3.37 12.19 2.27
C LYS A 93 -4.14 10.91 1.93
N ALA A 94 -4.68 10.81 0.71
CA ALA A 94 -5.38 9.63 0.21
C ALA A 94 -4.42 8.60 -0.40
N CYS A 95 -3.18 8.97 -0.73
CA CYS A 95 -2.15 8.07 -1.25
C CYS A 95 -1.49 7.27 -0.12
N ASN A 96 -2.22 6.28 0.39
CA ASN A 96 -1.74 5.28 1.33
C ASN A 96 -2.18 3.91 0.84
N ILE A 97 -1.32 2.90 0.94
CA ILE A 97 -1.61 1.50 0.57
C ILE A 97 -2.95 0.98 1.12
N ASN A 98 -3.42 1.46 2.27
CA ASN A 98 -4.70 1.05 2.85
C ASN A 98 -5.92 1.75 2.20
N LEU A 99 -5.73 2.90 1.56
CA LEU A 99 -6.80 3.73 1.00
C LEU A 99 -6.93 3.59 -0.52
N LEU A 100 -5.86 3.22 -1.22
CA LEU A 100 -5.89 3.03 -2.67
C LEU A 100 -6.86 1.91 -3.07
N ASP A 101 -7.60 2.15 -4.15
CA ASP A 101 -8.37 1.13 -4.85
C ASP A 101 -7.52 0.36 -5.87
N LEU A 102 -8.14 -0.60 -6.55
CA LEU A 102 -7.47 -1.50 -7.48
C LEU A 102 -6.83 -0.77 -8.65
N GLU A 103 -7.57 0.14 -9.28
CA GLU A 103 -7.09 0.89 -10.44
C GLU A 103 -5.96 1.86 -10.06
N GLN A 104 -6.08 2.48 -8.89
CA GLN A 104 -5.01 3.30 -8.34
C GLN A 104 -3.75 2.48 -8.01
N CYS A 105 -3.88 1.27 -7.46
CA CYS A 105 -2.73 0.39 -7.24
C CYS A 105 -2.05 -0.03 -8.55
N ARG A 106 -2.83 -0.38 -9.57
CA ARG A 106 -2.32 -0.73 -10.92
C ARG A 106 -1.58 0.46 -11.54
N ALA A 107 -2.19 1.63 -11.53
CA ALA A 107 -1.57 2.85 -12.03
C ALA A 107 -0.29 3.21 -11.27
N ALA A 108 -0.29 3.07 -9.94
CA ALA A 108 0.88 3.34 -9.11
C ALA A 108 2.07 2.42 -9.45
N VAL A 109 1.80 1.12 -9.66
CA VAL A 109 2.83 0.16 -10.10
C VAL A 109 3.38 0.56 -11.46
N GLY A 110 2.52 0.90 -12.43
CA GLY A 110 2.97 1.33 -13.76
C GLY A 110 3.83 2.59 -13.73
N VAL A 111 3.50 3.56 -12.88
CA VAL A 111 4.31 4.77 -12.66
C VAL A 111 5.71 4.41 -12.13
N ILE A 112 5.80 3.51 -11.15
CA ILE A 112 7.08 3.06 -10.59
C ILE A 112 7.92 2.33 -11.65
N GLU A 113 7.31 1.42 -12.38
CA GLU A 113 7.99 0.65 -13.43
C GLU A 113 8.53 1.57 -14.53
N GLN A 114 7.73 2.54 -14.98
CA GLN A 114 8.16 3.53 -15.96
C GLN A 114 9.31 4.39 -15.44
N PHE A 115 9.24 4.82 -14.18
CA PHE A 115 10.31 5.59 -13.55
C PHE A 115 11.63 4.80 -13.51
N GLU A 116 11.58 3.53 -13.10
CA GLU A 116 12.76 2.67 -13.05
C GLU A 116 13.34 2.39 -14.45
N GLN A 117 12.49 2.19 -15.46
CA GLN A 117 12.94 2.04 -16.85
C GLN A 117 13.66 3.29 -17.34
N ASN A 118 13.08 4.47 -17.12
CA ASN A 118 13.68 5.76 -17.50
C ASN A 118 15.02 5.97 -16.77
N ARG A 119 15.10 5.61 -15.49
CA ARG A 119 16.34 5.71 -14.69
C ARG A 119 17.44 4.81 -15.23
N ARG A 120 17.11 3.58 -15.65
CA ARG A 120 18.06 2.64 -16.26
C ARG A 120 18.54 3.13 -17.63
N ALA A 121 17.63 3.63 -18.47
CA ALA A 121 17.98 4.17 -19.78
C ALA A 121 18.91 5.41 -19.68
N ALA A 122 18.76 6.22 -18.63
CA ALA A 122 19.59 7.39 -18.38
C ALA A 122 20.96 7.09 -17.74
N SER A 123 21.20 5.85 -17.31
CA SER A 123 22.50 5.38 -16.80
C SER A 123 23.02 4.28 -17.74
N PRO A 124 23.42 4.60 -19.00
CA PRO A 124 24.02 3.59 -19.85
C PRO A 124 25.30 3.13 -19.16
N SER A 125 25.35 1.83 -18.86
CA SER A 125 26.55 1.17 -18.36
C SER A 125 27.74 1.55 -19.25
N GLU A 126 28.81 2.05 -18.63
CA GLU A 126 30.15 2.15 -19.25
C GLU A 126 30.64 0.77 -19.69
#